data_AF-A0A497A1M4-F1
#
_entry.id   AF-A0A497A1M4-F1
#
_cell.length_a   1.000
_cell.length_b   1.000
_cell.length_c   1.000
_cell.angle_alpha   90.00
_cell.angle_beta   90.00
_cell.angle_gamma   90.00
#
_symmetry.space_group_name_H-M   'P 1'
#
loop_
_entity.id
_entity.type
_entity.pdbx_description
1 polymer ?
#
loop_
_entity_poly.entity_id
_entity_poly.type
_entity_poly.pdbx_seq_one_letter_code
_entity_poly.pdbx_strand_id
1 'polypeptide(L)'
;RRLVHEAKKFATDAAWEVINHAMQIMGGIGYTDVYPIERLLRDARLIMIWTGTNEVMNLVIQHEYYREILPARPDVRDVEADAVNAEAEGEKVYE
;
A
#
# COMPACT_ATOMS: atom_id res chain seq x y z
N ARG A 1 9.58 -1.37 1.55
CA ARG A 1 9.66 0.11 1.49
C ARG A 1 8.46 0.75 2.19
N ARG A 2 8.03 0.14 3.30
CA ARG A 2 6.73 0.33 3.96
C ARG A 2 6.47 1.78 4.35
N LEU A 3 7.44 2.37 5.03
CA LEU A 3 7.39 3.74 5.52
C LEU A 3 7.12 4.77 4.42
N VAL A 4 7.62 4.54 3.20
CA VAL A 4 7.38 5.45 2.06
C VAL A 4 5.93 5.38 1.60
N HIS A 5 5.37 4.17 1.51
CA HIS A 5 3.97 3.96 1.16
C HIS A 5 3.03 4.49 2.24
N GLU A 6 3.35 4.26 3.52
CA GLU A 6 2.63 4.82 4.67
C GLU A 6 2.63 6.34 4.65
N ALA A 7 3.79 6.97 4.46
CA ALA A 7 3.93 8.41 4.42
C ALA A 7 3.11 9.04 3.28
N LYS A 8 3.16 8.44 2.07
CA LYS A 8 2.36 8.93 0.94
C LYS A 8 0.87 8.87 1.24
N LYS A 9 0.39 7.69 1.65
CA LYS A 9 -1.03 7.49 1.97
C LYS A 9 -1.48 8.51 3.02
N PHE A 10 -0.75 8.59 4.13
CA PHE A 10 -1.06 9.50 5.23
C PHE A 10 -1.10 10.98 4.78
N ALA A 11 -0.07 11.44 4.06
CA ALA A 11 0.00 12.83 3.61
C ALA A 11 -1.14 13.20 2.67
N THR A 12 -1.52 12.30 1.76
CA THR A 12 -2.60 12.55 0.79
C THR A 12 -3.99 12.51 1.43
N ASP A 13 -4.25 11.56 2.33
CA ASP A 13 -5.51 11.50 3.09
C ASP A 13 -5.67 12.74 3.97
N ALA A 14 -4.62 13.15 4.68
CA ALA A 14 -4.64 14.35 5.51
C ALA A 14 -4.84 15.64 4.68
N ALA A 15 -4.17 15.75 3.53
CA ALA A 15 -4.34 16.91 2.65
C ALA A 15 -5.79 17.01 2.13
N TRP A 16 -6.39 15.88 1.76
CA TRP A 16 -7.79 15.83 1.34
C TRP A 16 -8.74 16.29 2.44
N GLU A 17 -8.58 15.78 3.66
CA GLU A 17 -9.42 16.14 4.80
C GLU A 17 -9.33 17.64 5.12
N VAL A 18 -8.10 18.17 5.21
CA VAL A 18 -7.86 19.59 5.52
C VAL A 18 -8.48 20.51 4.47
N ILE A 19 -8.27 20.22 3.19
CA ILE A 19 -8.78 21.07 2.11
C ILE A 19 -10.30 20.99 2.02
N ASN A 20 -10.87 19.80 2.24
CA ASN A 20 -12.33 19.63 2.23
C ASN A 20 -12.99 20.38 3.39
N HIS A 21 -12.40 20.36 4.60
CA HIS A 21 -12.87 21.18 5.71
C HIS A 21 -12.71 22.68 5.45
N ALA A 22 -11.59 23.11 4.87
CA ALA A 22 -11.38 24.52 4.51
C ALA A 22 -12.45 25.00 3.51
N MET A 23 -12.78 24.19 2.51
CA MET A 23 -13.87 24.47 1.56
C MET A 23 -15.22 24.64 2.28
N GLN A 24 -15.54 23.71 3.19
CA GLN A 24 -16.79 23.75 3.93
C GLN A 24 -16.91 24.98 4.85
N ILE A 25 -15.81 25.39 5.50
CA ILE A 25 -15.77 26.58 6.37
C ILE A 25 -15.95 27.86 5.56
N MET A 26 -15.33 27.95 4.39
CA MET A 26 -15.41 29.13 3.53
C MET A 26 -16.76 29.26 2.83
N GLY A 27 -17.50 28.16 2.66
CA GLY A 27 -18.82 28.17 2.05
C GLY A 27 -18.78 28.64 0.60
N GLY A 28 -19.76 29.43 0.17
CA GLY A 28 -19.94 29.79 -1.24
C GLY A 28 -18.73 30.50 -1.88
N ILE A 29 -18.02 31.34 -1.14
CA ILE A 29 -16.84 32.04 -1.67
C ILE A 29 -15.68 31.08 -1.95
N GLY A 30 -15.60 29.95 -1.23
CA GLY A 30 -14.60 28.92 -1.45
C GLY A 30 -14.72 28.21 -2.80
N TYR A 31 -15.89 28.28 -3.46
CA TYR A 31 -16.12 27.75 -4.81
C TYR A 31 -15.75 28.73 -5.94
N THR A 32 -15.45 29.98 -5.59
CA THR A 32 -15.07 31.02 -6.57
C THR A 32 -13.56 31.06 -6.75
N ASP A 33 -13.09 31.80 -7.75
CA ASP A 33 -11.66 32.03 -8.03
C ASP A 33 -11.03 33.12 -7.13
N VAL A 34 -11.80 33.68 -6.19
CA VAL A 34 -11.33 34.72 -5.26
C VAL A 34 -10.27 34.17 -4.30
N TYR A 35 -10.45 32.94 -3.82
CA TYR A 35 -9.49 32.22 -2.98
C TYR A 35 -9.15 30.88 -3.62
N PRO A 36 -7.90 30.41 -3.57
CA PRO A 36 -7.44 29.27 -4.36
C PRO A 36 -7.91 27.89 -3.85
N ILE A 37 -8.96 27.82 -3.02
CA ILE A 37 -9.37 26.60 -2.31
C ILE A 37 -10.02 25.59 -3.25
N GLU A 38 -10.81 26.06 -4.20
CA GLU A 38 -11.40 25.27 -5.27
C GLU A 38 -10.34 24.63 -6.17
N ARG A 39 -9.22 25.32 -6.42
CA ARG A 39 -8.06 24.76 -7.12
C ARG A 39 -7.38 23.70 -6.28
N LEU A 40 -7.08 24.00 -5.01
CA LEU A 40 -6.45 23.04 -4.10
C LEU A 40 -7.28 21.76 -3.93
N LEU A 41 -8.61 21.87 -3.88
CA LEU A 41 -9.51 20.73 -3.76
C LEU A 41 -9.44 19.82 -4.99
N ARG A 42 -9.37 20.41 -6.20
CA ARG A 42 -9.18 19.66 -7.45
C ARG A 42 -7.82 18.97 -7.49
N ASP A 43 -6.76 19.68 -7.11
CA ASP A 43 -5.39 19.14 -7.12
C ASP A 43 -5.24 18.00 -6.10
N ALA A 44 -5.75 18.18 -4.88
CA ALA A 44 -5.73 17.16 -3.83
C ALA A 44 -6.38 15.85 -4.27
N ARG A 45 -7.47 15.94 -5.06
CA ARG A 45 -8.15 14.75 -5.57
C ARG A 45 -7.27 13.91 -6.49
N LEU A 46 -6.42 14.54 -7.29
CA LEU A 46 -5.53 13.85 -8.22
C LEU A 46 -4.40 13.11 -7.49
N ILE A 47 -3.85 13.70 -6.43
CA ILE A 47 -2.69 13.16 -5.71
C ILE A 47 -3.03 11.83 -5.02
N MET A 48 -4.30 11.60 -4.66
CA MET A 48 -4.78 10.32 -4.13
C MET A 48 -4.71 9.16 -5.14
N ILE A 49 -4.61 9.44 -6.44
CA ILE A 49 -4.66 8.46 -7.53
C ILE A 49 -3.29 8.35 -8.22
N TRP A 50 -2.64 9.50 -8.43
CA TRP A 50 -1.38 9.57 -9.16
C TRP A 50 -0.27 8.79 -8.45
N THR A 51 0.57 8.09 -9.21
CA THR A 51 1.68 7.25 -8.69
C THR A 51 1.23 6.19 -7.68
N GLY A 52 0.07 5.57 -7.92
CA GLY A 52 -0.53 4.50 -7.13
C GLY A 52 -1.60 5.00 -6.17
N THR A 53 -2.78 4.39 -6.15
CA THR A 53 -3.87 4.89 -5.32
C THR A 53 -3.65 4.60 -3.83
N ASN A 54 -4.35 5.31 -2.95
CA ASN A 54 -4.26 5.07 -1.50
C ASN A 54 -4.65 3.63 -1.11
N GLU A 55 -5.56 3.01 -1.85
CA GLU A 55 -5.92 1.59 -1.70
C GLU A 55 -4.77 0.66 -2.09
N VAL A 56 -4.05 0.97 -3.19
CA VAL A 56 -2.86 0.20 -3.59
C VAL A 56 -1.76 0.36 -2.54
N MET A 57 -1.58 1.56 -1.98
CA MET A 57 -0.63 1.78 -0.88
C MET A 57 -0.99 0.93 0.34
N ASN A 58 -2.27 0.90 0.73
CA ASN A 58 -2.75 0.02 1.81
C ASN A 58 -2.43 -1.45 1.56
N LEU A 59 -2.68 -1.95 0.35
CA LEU A 59 -2.39 -3.33 -0.02
C LEU A 59 -0.89 -3.65 0.11
N VAL A 60 -0.03 -2.78 -0.39
CA VAL A 60 1.43 -2.96 -0.32
C VAL A 60 1.92 -2.90 1.13
N ILE A 61 1.43 -1.94 1.92
CA ILE A 61 1.74 -1.81 3.35
C ILE A 61 1.35 -3.10 4.10
N GLN A 62 0.13 -3.59 3.86
CA GLN A 62 -0.37 -4.83 4.44
C GLN A 62 0.55 -6.00 4.10
N HIS A 63 0.89 -6.18 2.82
CA HIS A 63 1.74 -7.29 2.36
C HIS A 63 3.14 -7.23 2.98
N GLU A 64 3.76 -6.05 3.01
CA GLU A 64 5.08 -5.88 3.62
C GLU A 64 5.04 -6.14 5.13
N TYR A 65 4.02 -5.64 5.83
CA TYR A 65 3.83 -5.86 7.26
C TYR A 65 3.68 -7.34 7.63
N TYR A 66 2.86 -8.10 6.89
CA TYR A 66 2.73 -9.53 7.12
C TYR A 66 4.03 -10.29 6.89
N ARG A 67 4.85 -9.88 5.92
CA ARG A 67 6.15 -10.49 5.66
C ARG A 67 7.16 -10.25 6.79
N GLU A 68 7.04 -9.13 7.49
CA GLU A 68 7.89 -8.81 8.65
C GLU A 68 7.47 -9.57 9.91
N ILE A 69 6.16 -9.74 10.14
CA ILE A 69 5.64 -10.32 11.38
C ILE A 69 5.49 -11.83 11.33
N LEU A 70 5.06 -12.36 10.18
CA LEU A 70 4.87 -13.80 10.08
C LEU A 70 6.25 -14.46 10.18
N PRO A 71 6.40 -15.50 11.03
CA PRO A 71 7.60 -16.31 11.00
C PRO A 71 7.78 -16.86 9.58
N ALA A 72 9.04 -17.17 9.22
CA ALA A 72 9.31 -17.97 8.02
C ALA A 72 8.28 -19.11 7.99
N ARG A 73 7.62 -19.29 6.83
CA ARG A 73 6.56 -20.29 6.67
C ARG A 73 7.00 -21.56 7.42
N PRO A 74 6.18 -22.10 8.34
CA PRO A 74 6.54 -23.34 9.00
C PRO A 74 6.96 -24.31 7.90
N ASP A 75 8.14 -24.89 8.08
CA ASP A 75 8.81 -25.83 7.20
C ASP A 75 7.77 -26.49 6.28
N VAL A 76 7.70 -26.00 5.04
CA VAL A 76 6.82 -26.61 4.06
C VAL A 76 7.36 -28.00 3.91
N ARG A 77 6.56 -28.99 4.34
CA ARG A 77 6.87 -30.41 4.27
C ARG A 77 7.78 -30.68 3.08
N ASP A 78 9.04 -30.98 3.36
CA ASP A 78 10.03 -31.22 2.32
C ASP A 78 9.70 -32.58 1.68
N VAL A 79 8.90 -32.53 0.63
CA VAL A 79 8.44 -33.69 -0.12
C VAL A 79 9.60 -34.56 -0.63
N GLU A 80 10.78 -33.97 -0.82
CA GLU A 80 12.00 -34.69 -1.18
C GLU A 80 12.58 -35.43 0.03
N ALA A 81 12.57 -34.82 1.22
CA ALA A 81 13.01 -35.46 2.47
C ALA A 81 12.03 -36.53 2.97
N ASP A 82 10.75 -36.45 2.59
CA ASP A 82 9.72 -37.45 2.91
C ASP A 82 9.78 -38.71 2.02
N ALA A 83 10.59 -38.72 0.96
CA ALA A 83 10.72 -39.87 0.09
C ALA A 83 11.42 -41.02 0.82
N VAL A 84 10.94 -42.27 0.58
CA VAL A 84 11.49 -43.48 1.23
C VAL A 84 13.00 -43.63 0.99
N ASN A 85 13.50 -43.12 -0.14
CA ASN A 85 14.91 -43.16 -0.54
C ASN A 85 15.56 -41.76 -0.58
N ALA A 86 15.12 -40.81 0.25
CA ALA A 86 15.62 -39.42 0.25
C ALA A 86 17.16 -39.30 0.35
N GLU A 87 17.81 -40.24 1.03
CA GLU A 87 19.27 -40.29 1.23
C GLU A 87 20.04 -40.96 0.07
N ALA A 88 19.34 -41.63 -0.85
CA ALA A 88 19.97 -42.34 -1.97
C ALA A 88 20.26 -41.37 -3.13
N GLU A 89 21.43 -40.72 -3.09
CA GLU A 89 21.87 -39.77 -4.12
C GLU A 89 21.86 -40.34 -5.56
N GLY A 90 21.98 -41.68 -5.70
CA GLY A 90 22.03 -42.37 -7.00
C GLY A 90 20.68 -42.63 -7.67
N GLU A 91 19.55 -42.42 -6.98
CA GLU A 91 18.19 -42.67 -7.51
C GLU A 91 17.41 -41.38 -7.80
N LYS A 92 18.04 -40.21 -7.70
CA LYS A 92 17.40 -38.94 -8.06
C LYS A 92 17.18 -38.88 -9.58
N VAL A 93 15.96 -39.18 -10.00
CA VAL A 93 15.53 -39.04 -11.40
C VAL A 93 15.16 -37.58 -11.64
N TYR A 94 16.05 -36.84 -12.29
CA TYR A 94 15.78 -35.49 -12.79
C TYR A 94 15.24 -35.60 -14.23
N GLU A 95 13.93 -35.73 -14.40
CA GLU A 95 13.28 -35.45 -15.71
C GLU A 95 12.95 -33.97 -15.86
#